data_AF-A0A1A8FK45-F1
#
_entry.id   AF-A0A1A8FK45-F1
#
_cell.length_a   1.000
_cell.length_b   1.000
_cell.length_c   1.000
_cell.angle_alpha   90.00
_cell.angle_beta   90.00
_cell.angle_gamma   90.00
#
_symmetry.space_group_name_H-M   'P 1'
#
loop_
_entity.id
_entity.type
_entity.pdbx_description
1 polymer ?
#
loop_
_entity_poly.entity_id
_entity_poly.type
_entity_poly.pdbx_seq_one_letter_code
_entity_poly.pdbx_strand_id
1 'polypeptide(L)'
;MRPFRGGAVTHNGVALYRETVLKPGDVVGLGDHFLFLYRDPRVTPAPPLALTLPWQADASATCCPSGLVDRQEALKLYLASPESVLKFHPRHADDLLQEIISKNSSPDSGGGPLAPAYLLSIMIDHAAKHLDPALTPQILLKSANLIKEIVWDNIKEFGDKHPTQNSTEQEGEISTPNVQKLSSDLRPLMFWMSNATELLNFFQVKVENMEKEWEFEAPGDPVLTADMDTCSEALAQLDDVIMHTFQQCVYHLTKTLYSLLPALLDTNPFSNEEKEKEKDGARGAEGEEKKEGEVDDESVLPPKVAGLVEVYRCSLMLSREACLSPPLTSQTFGYLFFFTNTSLLNTLLERDGLFSWSRAVQIRTNLDLVLDWLQGAGLGDIASEFMKKLSVTVNFLCIPKTRLIQSSWASLKEEHELLSPAQLHHLLTHYKLGPTRAPPASWAPPTSADLSGDIFESFLDHPPLILPNETPRLDLSQPIPSSELQKEVTRLRTYLWGLDQDELPANQRTRL
;
A
#
# COMPACT_ATOMS: atom_id res chain seq x y z
N MET A 1 -17.34 65.99 -9.16
CA MET A 1 -15.97 65.78 -9.69
C MET A 1 -15.72 66.82 -10.76
N ARG A 2 -14.56 67.47 -10.74
CA ARG A 2 -14.21 68.54 -11.70
C ARG A 2 -12.78 68.31 -12.20
N PRO A 3 -12.54 68.27 -13.51
CA PRO A 3 -11.20 68.11 -14.05
C PRO A 3 -10.38 69.39 -13.77
N PHE A 4 -9.15 69.21 -13.28
CA PHE A 4 -8.21 70.32 -13.12
C PHE A 4 -7.74 70.79 -14.51
N ARG A 5 -7.56 72.09 -14.69
CA ARG A 5 -7.38 72.79 -15.99
C ARG A 5 -6.61 71.98 -17.03
N GLY A 6 -7.32 71.47 -18.05
CA GLY A 6 -6.75 70.74 -19.18
C GLY A 6 -6.43 69.26 -18.94
N GLY A 7 -6.75 68.71 -17.77
CA GLY A 7 -6.56 67.29 -17.47
C GLY A 7 -7.43 66.39 -18.33
N ALA A 8 -6.82 65.35 -18.91
CA ALA A 8 -7.52 64.31 -19.66
C ALA A 8 -8.29 63.41 -18.67
N VAL A 9 -9.56 63.74 -18.44
CA VAL A 9 -10.45 62.95 -17.58
C VAL A 9 -11.67 62.54 -18.40
N THR A 10 -12.06 61.28 -18.33
CA THR A 10 -13.30 60.79 -18.94
C THR A 10 -14.30 60.37 -17.86
N HIS A 11 -15.58 60.51 -18.16
CA HIS A 11 -16.69 60.00 -17.36
C HIS A 11 -17.52 59.09 -18.26
N ASN A 12 -17.62 57.82 -17.89
CA ASN A 12 -18.26 56.75 -18.68
C ASN A 12 -17.79 56.73 -20.16
N GLY A 13 -16.48 56.92 -20.37
CA GLY A 13 -15.86 56.92 -21.70
C GLY A 13 -15.95 58.24 -22.46
N VAL A 14 -16.60 59.27 -21.92
CA VAL A 14 -16.74 60.60 -22.57
C VAL A 14 -15.81 61.62 -21.91
N ALA A 15 -15.08 62.40 -22.72
CA ALA A 15 -14.20 63.45 -22.22
C ALA A 15 -14.95 64.49 -21.40
N LEU A 16 -14.45 64.72 -20.18
CA LEU A 16 -15.06 65.59 -19.19
C LEU A 16 -14.39 66.97 -19.21
N TYR A 17 -15.16 68.02 -19.51
CA TYR A 17 -14.66 69.40 -19.56
C TYR A 17 -15.26 70.33 -18.50
N ARG A 18 -16.34 69.88 -17.84
CA ARG A 18 -17.08 70.63 -16.82
C ARG A 18 -17.31 69.77 -15.61
N GLU A 19 -17.68 70.41 -14.51
CA GLU A 19 -18.00 69.70 -13.26
C GLU A 19 -19.24 68.82 -13.43
N THR A 20 -19.15 67.57 -12.96
CA THR A 20 -20.25 66.60 -12.98
C THR A 20 -20.40 65.91 -11.62
N VAL A 21 -21.62 65.54 -11.29
CA VAL A 21 -21.94 64.74 -10.10
C VAL A 21 -21.73 63.28 -10.43
N LEU A 22 -20.93 62.57 -9.64
CA LEU A 22 -20.70 61.13 -9.80
C LEU A 22 -21.77 60.33 -9.06
N LYS A 23 -22.21 59.24 -9.67
CA LYS A 23 -23.13 58.26 -9.09
C LYS A 23 -22.41 56.92 -8.89
N PRO A 24 -22.74 56.14 -7.84
CA PRO A 24 -22.19 54.78 -7.67
C PRO A 24 -22.32 53.98 -8.97
N GLY A 25 -21.21 53.40 -9.43
CA GLY A 25 -21.15 52.65 -10.69
C GLY A 25 -20.63 53.46 -11.89
N ASP A 26 -20.45 54.77 -11.76
CA ASP A 26 -19.81 55.58 -12.81
C ASP A 26 -18.32 55.24 -12.95
N VAL A 27 -17.83 55.17 -14.18
CA VAL A 27 -16.42 54.95 -14.51
C VAL A 27 -15.75 56.29 -14.78
N VAL A 28 -14.63 56.54 -14.12
CA VAL A 28 -13.79 57.72 -14.27
C VAL A 28 -12.47 57.31 -14.90
N GLY A 29 -12.21 57.77 -16.13
CA GLY A 29 -10.91 57.60 -16.76
C GLY A 29 -9.98 58.78 -16.47
N LEU A 30 -8.70 58.51 -16.25
CA LEU A 30 -7.63 59.49 -16.07
C LEU A 30 -6.53 59.17 -17.08
N GLY A 31 -6.43 59.99 -18.14
CA GLY A 31 -5.63 59.68 -19.32
C GLY A 31 -6.12 58.42 -20.04
N ASP A 32 -5.21 57.76 -20.76
CA ASP A 32 -5.52 56.57 -21.58
C ASP A 32 -5.26 55.24 -20.84
N HIS A 33 -4.79 55.29 -19.59
CA HIS A 33 -4.27 54.10 -18.88
C HIS A 33 -4.97 53.78 -17.56
N PHE A 34 -5.72 54.72 -16.98
CA PHE A 34 -6.32 54.52 -15.65
C PHE A 34 -7.84 54.66 -15.73
N LEU A 35 -8.56 53.62 -15.28
CA LEU A 35 -10.00 53.60 -15.13
C LEU A 35 -10.34 53.30 -13.67
N PHE A 36 -11.19 54.13 -13.08
CA PHE A 36 -11.64 54.02 -11.70
C PHE A 36 -13.15 53.86 -11.66
N LEU A 37 -13.65 52.86 -10.95
CA LEU A 37 -15.08 52.73 -10.67
C LEU A 37 -15.43 53.57 -9.43
N TYR A 38 -16.25 54.60 -9.61
CA TYR A 38 -16.72 55.42 -8.51
C TYR A 38 -17.73 54.65 -7.65
N ARG A 39 -17.41 54.52 -6.37
CA ARG A 39 -18.33 54.06 -5.32
C ARG A 39 -18.58 55.22 -4.36
N ASP A 40 -19.83 55.45 -3.99
CA ASP A 40 -20.14 56.49 -2.98
C ASP A 40 -19.72 55.97 -1.60
N PRO A 41 -18.74 56.60 -0.93
CA PRO A 41 -18.26 56.16 0.38
C PRO A 41 -19.30 56.30 1.50
N ARG A 42 -20.44 56.97 1.24
CA ARG A 42 -21.56 57.12 2.18
C ARG A 42 -22.59 56.00 2.05
N VAL A 43 -22.51 55.20 0.98
CA VAL A 43 -23.38 54.04 0.78
C VAL A 43 -22.61 52.81 1.25
N THR A 44 -22.96 52.27 2.41
CA THR A 44 -22.51 50.95 2.84
C THR A 44 -22.93 49.96 1.75
N PRO A 45 -22.01 49.23 1.11
CA PRO A 45 -22.40 48.28 0.09
C PRO A 45 -23.39 47.29 0.72
N ALA A 46 -24.45 46.93 -0.02
CA ALA A 46 -25.15 45.69 0.27
C ALA A 46 -24.08 44.58 0.33
N PRO A 47 -24.14 43.64 1.28
CA PRO A 47 -23.23 42.50 1.26
C PRO A 47 -23.26 41.92 -0.15
N PRO A 48 -22.11 41.48 -0.70
CA PRO A 48 -22.09 40.93 -2.05
C PRO A 48 -23.25 39.92 -2.16
N LEU A 49 -24.02 40.02 -3.26
CA LEU A 49 -25.00 38.98 -3.60
C LEU A 49 -24.29 37.65 -3.38
N ALA A 50 -24.86 36.82 -2.49
CA ALA A 50 -24.24 35.66 -1.86
C ALA A 50 -23.17 35.02 -2.75
N LEU A 51 -21.99 34.77 -2.17
CA LEU A 51 -20.89 34.04 -2.81
C LEU A 51 -21.49 32.95 -3.70
N THR A 52 -21.31 33.09 -5.01
CA THR A 52 -21.80 32.10 -5.96
C THR A 52 -21.20 30.78 -5.56
N LEU A 53 -22.05 29.79 -5.29
CA LEU A 53 -21.59 28.50 -4.79
C LEU A 53 -20.62 27.88 -5.81
N PRO A 54 -19.61 27.10 -5.41
CA PRO A 54 -18.57 26.59 -6.32
C PRO A 54 -19.12 25.85 -7.55
N TRP A 55 -20.29 25.21 -7.44
CA TRP A 55 -20.95 24.52 -8.55
C TRP A 55 -21.82 25.43 -9.45
N GLN A 56 -21.97 26.72 -9.12
CA GLN A 56 -22.78 27.71 -9.86
C GLN A 56 -21.97 28.56 -10.84
N ALA A 57 -20.64 28.46 -10.85
CA ALA A 57 -19.77 29.35 -11.63
C ALA A 57 -19.99 29.26 -13.17
N ASP A 58 -20.56 28.16 -13.67
CA ASP A 58 -20.79 27.95 -15.11
C ASP A 58 -22.15 28.48 -15.62
N ALA A 59 -23.05 28.92 -14.72
CA ALA A 59 -24.36 29.45 -15.10
C ALA A 59 -24.31 30.98 -15.18
N SER A 60 -24.28 31.53 -16.40
CA SER A 60 -24.37 32.97 -16.65
C SER A 60 -25.60 33.56 -15.94
N ALA A 61 -25.34 34.42 -14.96
CA ALA A 61 -26.34 35.01 -14.08
C ALA A 61 -27.29 35.95 -14.85
N THR A 62 -28.33 35.38 -15.45
CA THR A 62 -29.45 36.12 -16.01
C THR A 62 -30.56 36.14 -14.97
N CYS A 63 -30.82 37.33 -14.41
CA CYS A 63 -31.76 37.58 -13.34
C CYS A 63 -33.20 37.26 -13.78
N CYS A 64 -33.70 36.06 -13.48
CA CYS A 64 -35.09 35.66 -13.69
C CYS A 64 -35.60 34.82 -12.50
N PRO A 65 -36.89 34.92 -12.10
CA PRO A 65 -37.45 34.18 -10.97
C PRO A 65 -37.54 32.66 -11.18
N SER A 66 -37.20 32.18 -12.38
CA SER A 66 -37.14 30.75 -12.74
C SER A 66 -35.90 30.02 -12.19
N GLY A 67 -34.94 30.74 -11.61
CA GLY A 67 -33.62 30.20 -11.23
C GLY A 67 -33.58 29.24 -10.05
N LEU A 68 -34.69 28.97 -9.35
CA LEU A 68 -34.72 28.06 -8.20
C LEU A 68 -34.93 26.59 -8.63
N VAL A 69 -35.73 26.36 -9.68
CA VAL A 69 -35.93 25.03 -10.29
C VAL A 69 -34.65 24.59 -11.00
N ASP A 70 -34.02 25.52 -11.71
CA ASP A 70 -32.75 25.32 -12.44
C ASP A 70 -31.58 24.95 -11.50
N ARG A 71 -31.53 25.57 -10.30
CA ARG A 71 -30.53 25.26 -9.26
C ARG A 71 -30.66 23.85 -8.69
N GLN A 72 -31.89 23.40 -8.43
CA GLN A 72 -32.12 22.07 -7.85
C GLN A 72 -31.87 20.95 -8.87
N GLU A 73 -32.12 21.21 -10.16
CA GLU A 73 -31.75 20.31 -11.26
C GLU A 73 -30.24 20.25 -11.47
N ALA A 74 -29.55 21.40 -11.49
CA ALA A 74 -28.08 21.43 -11.59
C ALA A 74 -27.39 20.72 -10.42
N LEU A 75 -27.89 20.88 -9.19
CA LEU A 75 -27.40 20.15 -8.03
C LEU A 75 -27.62 18.63 -8.17
N LYS A 76 -28.81 18.20 -8.62
CA LYS A 76 -29.08 16.77 -8.87
C LYS A 76 -28.14 16.19 -9.92
N LEU A 77 -27.88 16.93 -11.00
CA LEU A 77 -26.93 16.54 -12.03
C LEU A 77 -25.50 16.44 -11.48
N TYR A 78 -25.08 17.39 -10.64
CA TYR A 78 -23.77 17.34 -9.99
C TYR A 78 -23.62 16.16 -9.02
N LEU A 79 -24.64 15.91 -8.18
CA LEU A 79 -24.64 14.79 -7.24
C LEU A 79 -24.62 13.43 -7.95
N ALA A 80 -25.28 13.32 -9.10
CA ALA A 80 -25.32 12.12 -9.94
C ALA A 80 -24.16 12.03 -10.95
N SER A 81 -23.31 13.06 -11.05
CA SER A 81 -22.24 13.10 -12.05
C SER A 81 -21.20 11.99 -11.78
N PRO A 82 -20.78 11.24 -12.82
CA PRO A 82 -19.70 10.26 -12.72
C PRO A 82 -18.30 10.89 -12.76
N GLU A 83 -18.20 12.22 -12.89
CA GLU A 83 -16.92 12.92 -12.97
C GLU A 83 -16.18 12.90 -11.63
N SER A 84 -14.86 12.82 -11.68
CA SER A 84 -13.97 12.75 -10.52
C SER A 84 -13.64 14.15 -9.96
N VAL A 85 -14.67 14.92 -9.62
CA VAL A 85 -14.54 16.33 -9.20
C VAL A 85 -15.29 16.63 -7.90
N LEU A 86 -14.59 17.21 -6.93
CA LEU A 86 -15.14 17.78 -5.69
C LEU A 86 -14.96 19.30 -5.71
N LYS A 87 -16.04 20.05 -5.92
CA LYS A 87 -16.02 21.51 -5.94
C LYS A 87 -16.22 22.03 -4.51
N PHE A 88 -15.26 22.75 -3.96
CA PHE A 88 -15.32 23.31 -2.61
C PHE A 88 -14.62 24.67 -2.48
N HIS A 89 -14.99 25.44 -1.46
CA HIS A 89 -14.38 26.72 -1.13
C HIS A 89 -13.16 26.52 -0.20
N PRO A 90 -12.03 27.25 -0.35
CA PRO A 90 -10.82 27.08 0.47
C PRO A 90 -11.04 27.01 2.00
N ARG A 91 -12.03 27.71 2.52
CA ARG A 91 -12.38 27.71 3.95
C ARG A 91 -12.85 26.35 4.49
N HIS A 92 -13.42 25.51 3.62
CA HIS A 92 -13.92 24.18 3.96
C HIS A 92 -12.88 23.09 3.70
N ALA A 93 -11.65 23.44 3.32
CA ALA A 93 -10.60 22.47 3.03
C ALA A 93 -10.31 21.58 4.24
N ASP A 94 -10.20 22.16 5.43
CA ASP A 94 -9.92 21.41 6.66
C ASP A 94 -11.09 20.52 7.08
N ASP A 95 -12.33 21.02 7.00
CA ASP A 95 -13.54 20.24 7.28
C ASP A 95 -13.68 19.05 6.32
N LEU A 96 -13.44 19.28 5.02
CA LEU A 96 -13.50 18.24 3.99
C LEU A 96 -12.42 17.17 4.21
N LEU A 97 -11.19 17.59 4.51
CA LEU A 97 -10.08 16.67 4.80
C LEU A 97 -10.42 15.77 5.99
N GLN A 98 -10.92 16.34 7.08
CA GLN A 98 -11.35 15.59 8.26
C GLN A 98 -12.52 14.65 7.97
N GLU A 99 -13.48 15.08 7.16
CA GLU A 99 -14.63 14.25 6.77
C GLU A 99 -14.21 13.07 5.87
N ILE A 100 -13.23 13.26 4.98
CA ILE A 100 -12.67 12.17 4.16
C ILE A 100 -11.98 11.14 5.05
N ILE A 101 -11.06 11.60 5.91
CA ILE A 101 -10.23 10.73 6.75
C ILE A 101 -11.08 9.98 7.78
N SER A 102 -11.95 10.68 8.53
CA SER A 102 -12.73 10.07 9.62
C SER A 102 -13.73 9.01 9.15
N LYS A 103 -14.26 9.16 7.92
CA LYS A 103 -15.23 8.21 7.34
C LYS A 103 -14.59 7.08 6.56
N ASN A 104 -13.30 7.17 6.24
CA ASN A 104 -12.58 6.17 5.44
C ASN A 104 -11.33 5.64 6.16
N SER A 105 -11.29 5.71 7.49
CA SER A 105 -10.09 5.38 8.27
C SER A 105 -9.79 3.88 8.39
N SER A 106 -10.74 3.02 7.98
CA SER A 106 -10.65 1.57 8.13
C SER A 106 -10.97 0.81 6.83
N PRO A 107 -10.47 -0.43 6.68
CA PRO A 107 -10.80 -1.30 5.55
C PRO A 107 -12.30 -1.61 5.41
N ASP A 108 -13.08 -1.47 6.48
CA ASP A 108 -14.51 -1.83 6.54
C ASP A 108 -15.44 -0.62 6.34
N SER A 109 -14.87 0.53 5.95
CA SER A 109 -15.61 1.79 5.77
C SER A 109 -16.56 1.80 4.56
N GLY A 110 -16.51 0.78 3.70
CA GLY A 110 -17.45 0.59 2.57
C GLY A 110 -17.10 1.34 1.28
N GLY A 111 -16.13 2.27 1.29
CA GLY A 111 -15.65 2.98 0.08
C GLY A 111 -14.74 2.15 -0.84
N GLY A 112 -14.28 0.99 -0.38
CA GLY A 112 -13.30 0.15 -1.08
C GLY A 112 -11.85 0.37 -0.60
N PRO A 113 -10.89 -0.44 -1.08
CA PRO A 113 -9.55 -0.51 -0.50
C PRO A 113 -8.67 0.73 -0.76
N LEU A 114 -8.91 1.48 -1.84
CA LEU A 114 -8.16 2.69 -2.18
C LEU A 114 -8.98 3.98 -2.02
N ALA A 115 -10.06 3.94 -1.25
CA ALA A 115 -10.94 5.08 -1.08
C ALA A 115 -10.27 6.32 -0.48
N PRO A 116 -9.48 6.23 0.62
CA PRO A 116 -8.76 7.38 1.14
C PRO A 116 -7.87 8.05 0.09
N ALA A 117 -7.06 7.26 -0.60
CA ALA A 117 -6.16 7.78 -1.62
C ALA A 117 -6.92 8.50 -2.73
N TYR A 118 -7.98 7.88 -3.26
CA TYR A 118 -8.79 8.45 -4.33
C TYR A 118 -9.49 9.76 -3.95
N LEU A 119 -10.13 9.80 -2.78
CA LEU A 119 -10.89 10.96 -2.33
C LEU A 119 -9.97 12.15 -2.03
N LEU A 120 -8.82 11.89 -1.41
CA LEU A 120 -7.78 12.91 -1.19
C LEU A 120 -7.20 13.40 -2.51
N SER A 121 -6.92 12.50 -3.46
CA SER A 121 -6.42 12.89 -4.79
C SER A 121 -7.40 13.80 -5.53
N ILE A 122 -8.72 13.55 -5.48
CA ILE A 122 -9.71 14.46 -6.09
C ILE A 122 -9.73 15.82 -5.39
N MET A 123 -9.68 15.84 -4.05
CA MET A 123 -9.65 17.09 -3.28
C MET A 123 -8.42 17.94 -3.64
N ILE A 124 -7.24 17.31 -3.69
CA ILE A 124 -5.97 17.95 -4.04
C ILE A 124 -5.95 18.40 -5.50
N ASP A 125 -6.48 17.59 -6.42
CA ASP A 125 -6.55 17.97 -7.84
C ASP A 125 -7.42 19.21 -8.07
N HIS A 126 -8.56 19.30 -7.39
CA HIS A 126 -9.40 20.50 -7.43
C HIS A 126 -8.69 21.71 -6.81
N ALA A 127 -8.01 21.53 -5.67
CA ALA A 127 -7.25 22.60 -5.04
C ALA A 127 -6.16 23.16 -5.95
N ALA A 128 -5.38 22.28 -6.58
CA ALA A 128 -4.31 22.66 -7.48
C ALA A 128 -4.80 23.40 -8.75
N LYS A 129 -5.97 23.04 -9.28
CA LYS A 129 -6.50 23.61 -10.54
C LYS A 129 -7.30 24.90 -10.37
N HIS A 130 -7.96 25.07 -9.23
CA HIS A 130 -9.01 26.08 -9.08
C HIS A 130 -8.88 26.98 -7.85
N LEU A 131 -8.00 26.64 -6.89
CA LEU A 131 -7.84 27.38 -5.65
C LEU A 131 -6.49 28.09 -5.59
N ASP A 132 -6.21 28.76 -4.48
CA ASP A 132 -4.94 29.45 -4.24
C ASP A 132 -3.77 28.43 -4.25
N PRO A 133 -2.70 28.65 -5.03
CA PRO A 133 -1.53 27.77 -5.09
C PRO A 133 -0.93 27.44 -3.72
N ALA A 134 -0.98 28.38 -2.76
CA ALA A 134 -0.44 28.19 -1.41
C ALA A 134 -1.22 27.14 -0.58
N LEU A 135 -2.43 26.76 -1.00
CA LEU A 135 -3.27 25.79 -0.30
C LEU A 135 -2.82 24.35 -0.57
N THR A 136 -2.28 24.06 -1.76
CA THR A 136 -1.93 22.69 -2.17
C THR A 136 -0.84 22.08 -1.28
N PRO A 137 0.33 22.72 -1.06
CA PRO A 137 1.36 22.21 -0.14
C PRO A 137 0.80 21.92 1.27
N GLN A 138 -0.08 22.79 1.76
CA GLN A 138 -0.69 22.65 3.08
C GLN A 138 -1.62 21.44 3.15
N ILE A 139 -2.45 21.20 2.14
CA ILE A 139 -3.33 20.02 2.09
C ILE A 139 -2.49 18.74 2.00
N LEU A 140 -1.41 18.72 1.20
CA LEU A 140 -0.51 17.56 1.10
C LEU A 140 0.08 17.21 2.47
N LEU A 141 0.69 18.18 3.16
CA LEU A 141 1.30 17.96 4.46
C LEU A 141 0.28 17.56 5.53
N LYS A 142 -0.87 18.24 5.60
CA LYS A 142 -1.93 17.89 6.57
C LYS A 142 -2.47 16.48 6.31
N SER A 143 -2.65 16.09 5.04
CA SER A 143 -3.11 14.74 4.68
C SER A 143 -2.10 13.68 5.13
N ALA A 144 -0.81 13.88 4.84
CA ALA A 144 0.24 12.96 5.23
C ALA A 144 0.35 12.82 6.76
N ASN A 145 0.25 13.93 7.50
CA ASN A 145 0.28 13.91 8.97
C ASN A 145 -0.90 13.14 9.58
N LEU A 146 -2.13 13.34 9.09
CA LEU A 146 -3.30 12.61 9.58
C LEU A 146 -3.19 11.10 9.31
N ILE A 147 -2.70 10.73 8.13
CA ILE A 147 -2.46 9.32 7.79
C ILE A 147 -1.41 8.73 8.72
N LYS A 148 -0.32 9.45 8.97
CA LYS A 148 0.73 9.00 9.90
C LYS A 148 0.18 8.79 11.31
N GLU A 149 -0.62 9.71 11.83
CA GLU A 149 -1.24 9.58 13.16
C GLU A 149 -2.13 8.32 13.24
N ILE A 150 -2.98 8.09 12.25
CA ILE A 150 -3.84 6.90 12.18
C ILE A 150 -3.02 5.62 12.13
N VAL A 151 -1.98 5.60 11.29
CA VAL A 151 -1.11 4.43 11.14
C VAL A 151 -0.36 4.16 12.43
N TRP A 152 0.08 5.20 13.14
CA TRP A 152 0.77 5.05 14.42
C TRP A 152 -0.15 4.44 15.49
N ASP A 153 -1.41 4.88 15.54
CA ASP A 153 -2.44 4.29 16.40
C ASP A 153 -2.73 2.83 16.02
N ASN A 154 -2.84 2.53 14.72
CA ASN A 154 -3.01 1.15 14.24
C ASN A 154 -1.83 0.25 14.62
N ILE A 155 -0.58 0.73 14.48
CA ILE A 155 0.62 -0.01 14.87
C ILE A 155 0.62 -0.24 16.39
N LYS A 156 0.23 0.75 17.18
CA LYS A 156 0.14 0.64 18.63
C LYS A 156 -0.94 -0.38 19.04
N GLU A 157 -2.14 -0.28 18.49
CA GLU A 157 -3.23 -1.24 18.75
C GLU A 157 -2.83 -2.66 18.32
N PHE A 158 -2.15 -2.78 17.18
CA PHE A 158 -1.61 -4.05 16.72
C PHE A 158 -0.56 -4.60 17.70
N GLY A 159 0.37 -3.76 18.17
CA GLY A 159 1.39 -4.12 19.14
C GLY A 159 0.81 -4.57 20.49
N ASP A 160 -0.26 -3.93 20.96
CA ASP A 160 -0.98 -4.33 22.18
C ASP A 160 -1.63 -5.72 22.05
N LYS A 161 -2.08 -6.09 20.84
CA LYS A 161 -2.61 -7.43 20.53
C LYS A 161 -1.52 -8.49 20.35
N HIS A 162 -0.33 -8.08 19.90
CA HIS A 162 0.80 -8.93 19.55
C HIS A 162 2.09 -8.50 20.27
N PRO A 163 2.16 -8.59 21.62
CA PRO A 163 3.30 -8.12 22.37
C PRO A 163 4.61 -8.77 21.88
N THR A 164 5.60 -7.92 21.61
CA THR A 164 6.96 -8.37 21.30
C THR A 164 7.51 -9.07 22.54
N GLN A 165 7.96 -10.31 22.36
CA GLN A 165 8.34 -11.21 23.43
C GLN A 165 9.58 -10.69 24.19
N ASN A 166 9.34 -9.88 25.23
CA ASN A 166 10.17 -9.85 26.43
C ASN A 166 9.53 -10.65 27.57
N SER A 167 8.43 -11.34 27.28
CA SER A 167 7.70 -12.17 28.25
C SER A 167 7.87 -13.63 27.89
N THR A 168 8.56 -14.34 28.79
CA THR A 168 9.02 -15.72 28.72
C THR A 168 7.89 -16.76 28.83
N GLU A 169 6.76 -16.56 28.15
CA GLU A 169 5.59 -17.44 28.33
C GLU A 169 4.97 -17.90 27.00
N GLN A 170 5.07 -19.22 26.82
CA GLN A 170 4.25 -20.14 26.03
C GLN A 170 4.44 -20.15 24.51
N GLU A 171 5.33 -21.05 24.07
CA GLU A 171 5.21 -21.79 22.81
C GLU A 171 3.88 -22.58 22.80
N GLY A 172 2.75 -21.89 22.62
CA GLY A 172 1.49 -22.54 22.29
C GLY A 172 1.56 -23.09 20.86
N GLU A 173 1.01 -24.29 20.64
CA GLU A 173 0.88 -24.84 19.28
C GLU A 173 0.17 -23.83 18.36
N ILE A 174 0.89 -23.33 17.35
CA ILE A 174 0.34 -22.40 16.37
C ILE A 174 -0.56 -23.19 15.44
N SER A 175 -1.85 -22.89 15.53
CA SER A 175 -2.92 -23.51 14.76
C SER A 175 -3.36 -22.60 13.61
N THR A 176 -4.02 -23.17 12.60
CA THR A 176 -4.59 -22.41 11.46
C THR A 176 -5.48 -21.21 11.86
N PRO A 177 -6.27 -21.24 12.97
CA PRO A 177 -7.01 -20.08 13.43
C PRO A 177 -6.12 -18.90 13.86
N ASN A 178 -4.89 -19.16 14.31
CA ASN A 178 -3.95 -18.11 14.70
C ASN A 178 -3.43 -17.32 13.48
N VAL A 179 -3.18 -18.02 12.37
CA VAL A 179 -2.76 -17.39 11.11
C VAL A 179 -3.87 -16.47 10.57
N GLN A 180 -5.12 -16.92 10.61
CA GLN A 180 -6.27 -16.11 10.20
C GLN A 180 -6.49 -14.89 11.10
N LYS A 181 -6.29 -15.05 12.41
CA LYS A 181 -6.34 -13.92 13.35
C LYS A 181 -5.26 -12.89 13.05
N LEU A 182 -4.00 -13.32 12.88
CA LEU A 182 -2.91 -12.43 12.47
C LEU A 182 -3.24 -11.72 11.16
N SER A 183 -3.79 -12.46 10.19
CA SER A 183 -4.21 -11.90 8.90
C SER A 183 -5.23 -10.77 9.10
N SER A 184 -6.26 -11.00 9.92
CA SER A 184 -7.26 -9.99 10.27
C SER A 184 -6.64 -8.76 10.93
N ASP A 185 -5.71 -8.97 11.87
CA ASP A 185 -5.07 -7.88 12.61
C ASP A 185 -4.12 -7.05 11.72
N LEU A 186 -3.49 -7.64 10.70
CA LEU A 186 -2.62 -6.94 9.75
C LEU A 186 -3.39 -6.15 8.67
N ARG A 187 -4.68 -6.43 8.49
CA ARG A 187 -5.50 -5.82 7.42
C ARG A 187 -5.49 -4.28 7.43
N PRO A 188 -5.60 -3.58 8.58
CA PRO A 188 -5.51 -2.11 8.61
C PRO A 188 -4.13 -1.58 8.17
N LEU A 189 -3.04 -2.29 8.52
CA LEU A 189 -1.69 -1.88 8.12
C LEU A 189 -1.48 -2.03 6.61
N MET A 190 -1.92 -3.14 6.02
CA MET A 190 -1.84 -3.32 4.56
C MET A 190 -2.72 -2.34 3.79
N PHE A 191 -3.91 -2.03 4.32
CA PHE A 191 -4.80 -1.02 3.75
C PHE A 191 -4.13 0.35 3.68
N TRP A 192 -3.53 0.80 4.78
CA TRP A 192 -2.82 2.09 4.79
C TRP A 192 -1.51 2.07 4.01
N MET A 193 -0.78 0.96 3.99
CA MET A 193 0.40 0.79 3.13
C MET A 193 0.04 1.03 1.65
N SER A 194 -1.08 0.46 1.18
CA SER A 194 -1.49 0.65 -0.21
C SER A 194 -2.01 2.06 -0.49
N ASN A 195 -2.79 2.66 0.42
CA ASN A 195 -3.26 4.03 0.25
C ASN A 195 -2.11 5.06 0.28
N ALA A 196 -1.16 4.90 1.20
CA ALA A 196 0.02 5.74 1.28
C ALA A 196 0.90 5.62 0.03
N THR A 197 1.04 4.41 -0.53
CA THR A 197 1.76 4.19 -1.80
C THR A 197 1.10 4.92 -2.97
N GLU A 198 -0.22 4.82 -3.13
CA GLU A 198 -0.93 5.55 -4.19
C GLU A 198 -0.84 7.07 -4.01
N LEU A 199 -0.97 7.55 -2.77
CA LEU A 199 -0.83 8.97 -2.47
C LEU A 199 0.58 9.46 -2.71
N LEU A 200 1.61 8.69 -2.36
CA LEU A 200 3.00 9.03 -2.61
C LEU A 200 3.25 9.24 -4.11
N ASN A 201 2.85 8.28 -4.94
CA ASN A 201 2.96 8.39 -6.39
C ASN A 201 2.21 9.63 -6.91
N PHE A 202 0.99 9.88 -6.41
CA PHE A 202 0.19 11.04 -6.82
C PHE A 202 0.83 12.36 -6.39
N PHE A 203 1.35 12.42 -5.17
CA PHE A 203 2.01 13.60 -4.59
C PHE A 203 3.27 13.90 -5.40
N GLN A 204 4.09 12.89 -5.72
CA GLN A 204 5.29 13.06 -6.56
C GLN A 204 4.94 13.73 -7.89
N VAL A 205 3.94 13.23 -8.61
CA VAL A 205 3.51 13.83 -9.89
C VAL A 205 3.02 15.28 -9.71
N LYS A 206 2.28 15.56 -8.62
CA LYS A 206 1.81 16.93 -8.34
C LYS A 206 2.95 17.88 -8.01
N VAL A 207 3.86 17.44 -7.15
CA VAL A 207 5.03 18.20 -6.72
C VAL A 207 5.96 18.47 -7.92
N GLU A 208 6.24 17.48 -8.76
CA GLU A 208 7.02 17.67 -9.99
C GLU A 208 6.36 18.67 -10.97
N ASN A 209 5.03 18.68 -11.07
CA ASN A 209 4.34 19.64 -11.93
C ASN A 209 4.43 21.05 -11.36
N MET A 210 4.31 21.19 -10.04
CA MET A 210 4.50 22.48 -9.36
C MET A 210 5.94 22.99 -9.56
N GLU A 211 6.96 22.15 -9.38
CA GLU A 211 8.36 22.51 -9.64
C GLU A 211 8.57 23.04 -11.06
N LYS A 212 7.99 22.37 -12.07
CA LYS A 212 8.10 22.79 -13.49
C LYS A 212 7.43 24.12 -13.76
N GLU A 213 6.27 24.38 -13.15
CA GLU A 213 5.59 25.68 -13.25
C GLU A 213 6.43 26.78 -12.59
N TRP A 214 7.07 26.48 -11.46
CA TRP A 214 7.89 27.43 -10.71
C TRP A 214 9.20 27.80 -11.39
N GLU A 215 9.88 26.84 -12.02
CA GLU A 215 11.08 27.09 -12.82
C GLU A 215 10.84 28.15 -13.90
N PHE A 216 9.59 28.26 -14.38
CA PHE A 216 9.21 29.21 -15.42
C PHE A 216 8.74 30.57 -14.88
N GLU A 217 8.00 30.59 -13.77
CA GLU A 217 7.32 31.82 -13.31
C GLU A 217 8.19 32.75 -12.45
N ALA A 218 8.99 32.23 -11.51
CA ALA A 218 9.75 33.08 -10.58
C ALA A 218 10.93 32.35 -9.89
N PRO A 219 12.12 32.28 -10.53
CA PRO A 219 13.29 31.65 -9.93
C PRO A 219 13.75 32.40 -8.66
N GLY A 220 13.78 31.70 -7.51
CA GLY A 220 14.33 32.21 -6.26
C GLY A 220 13.35 32.91 -5.30
N ASP A 221 12.03 32.71 -5.46
CA ASP A 221 11.05 33.14 -4.46
C ASP A 221 11.17 32.33 -3.15
N PRO A 222 11.41 32.97 -1.99
CA PRO A 222 11.49 32.28 -0.70
C PRO A 222 10.16 31.63 -0.26
N VAL A 223 9.01 32.14 -0.71
CA VAL A 223 7.70 31.56 -0.37
C VAL A 223 7.51 30.24 -1.08
N LEU A 224 7.78 30.20 -2.39
CA LEU A 224 7.75 28.96 -3.17
C LEU A 224 8.75 27.95 -2.61
N THR A 225 9.97 28.38 -2.28
CA THR A 225 10.96 27.47 -1.65
C THR A 225 10.41 26.80 -0.38
N ALA A 226 9.73 27.55 0.49
CA ALA A 226 9.10 27.00 1.70
C ALA A 226 7.93 26.05 1.38
N ASP A 227 7.17 26.32 0.32
CA ASP A 227 6.11 25.43 -0.16
C ASP A 227 6.69 24.11 -0.71
N MET A 228 7.84 24.15 -1.39
CA MET A 228 8.59 22.97 -1.85
C MET A 228 9.08 22.12 -0.67
N ASP A 229 9.62 22.76 0.37
CA ASP A 229 10.05 22.09 1.60
C ASP A 229 8.85 21.41 2.29
N THR A 230 7.70 22.08 2.32
CA THR A 230 6.43 21.54 2.85
C THR A 230 5.96 20.30 2.08
N CYS A 231 6.03 20.33 0.75
CA CYS A 231 5.74 19.19 -0.12
C CYS A 231 6.72 18.03 0.12
N SER A 232 8.01 18.33 0.25
CA SER A 232 9.06 17.34 0.52
C SER A 232 8.85 16.65 1.88
N GLU A 233 8.43 17.42 2.89
CA GLU A 233 8.04 16.87 4.19
C GLU A 233 6.85 15.91 4.04
N ALA A 234 5.81 16.30 3.31
CA ALA A 234 4.64 15.44 3.08
C ALA A 234 5.00 14.09 2.42
N LEU A 235 5.90 14.11 1.42
CA LEU A 235 6.42 12.92 0.77
C LEU A 235 7.18 12.02 1.76
N ALA A 236 8.08 12.60 2.55
CA ALA A 236 8.84 11.86 3.56
C ALA A 236 7.94 11.21 4.63
N GLN A 237 6.84 11.87 5.04
CA GLN A 237 5.88 11.28 5.97
C GLN A 237 5.16 10.06 5.36
N LEU A 238 4.82 10.10 4.07
CA LEU A 238 4.22 8.95 3.39
C LEU A 238 5.22 7.80 3.21
N ASP A 239 6.48 8.11 2.91
CA ASP A 239 7.58 7.12 2.86
C ASP A 239 7.72 6.39 4.21
N ASP A 240 7.74 7.14 5.32
CA ASP A 240 7.80 6.59 6.68
C ASP A 240 6.59 5.67 6.97
N VAL A 241 5.40 6.08 6.55
CA VAL A 241 4.18 5.27 6.71
C VAL A 241 4.31 3.94 5.95
N ILE A 242 4.76 3.96 4.69
CA ILE A 242 4.95 2.75 3.89
C ILE A 242 6.02 1.86 4.52
N MET A 243 7.14 2.44 4.93
CA MET A 243 8.25 1.73 5.56
C MET A 243 7.80 1.02 6.84
N HIS A 244 7.16 1.73 7.76
CA HIS A 244 6.74 1.15 9.04
C HIS A 244 5.64 0.11 8.88
N THR A 245 4.64 0.34 8.03
CA THR A 245 3.60 -0.66 7.75
C THR A 245 4.18 -1.92 7.12
N PHE A 246 5.10 -1.79 6.15
CA PHE A 246 5.81 -2.91 5.54
C PHE A 246 6.61 -3.70 6.58
N GLN A 247 7.41 -3.02 7.40
CA GLN A 247 8.24 -3.64 8.44
C GLN A 247 7.39 -4.42 9.44
N GLN A 248 6.28 -3.84 9.92
CA GLN A 248 5.38 -4.52 10.86
C GLN A 248 4.76 -5.76 10.23
N CYS A 249 4.25 -5.66 8.99
CA CYS A 249 3.68 -6.81 8.29
C CYS A 249 4.72 -7.94 8.15
N VAL A 250 5.90 -7.63 7.62
CA VAL A 250 6.95 -8.62 7.37
C VAL A 250 7.45 -9.24 8.67
N TYR A 251 7.69 -8.45 9.72
CA TYR A 251 8.15 -8.96 11.01
C TYR A 251 7.17 -9.97 11.63
N HIS A 252 5.88 -9.65 11.68
CA HIS A 252 4.90 -10.55 12.31
C HIS A 252 4.58 -11.78 11.45
N LEU A 253 4.61 -11.64 10.12
CA LEU A 253 4.51 -12.78 9.21
C LEU A 253 5.71 -13.73 9.36
N THR A 254 6.94 -13.20 9.36
CA THR A 254 8.16 -14.00 9.57
C THR A 254 8.23 -14.65 10.95
N LYS A 255 7.78 -13.96 12.01
CA LYS A 255 7.65 -14.54 13.35
C LYS A 255 6.72 -15.76 13.35
N THR A 256 5.62 -15.69 12.61
CA THR A 256 4.67 -16.81 12.46
C THR A 256 5.21 -17.92 11.57
N LEU A 257 5.95 -17.58 10.51
CA LEU A 257 6.66 -18.56 9.70
C LEU A 257 7.67 -19.32 10.54
N TYR A 258 8.49 -18.63 11.34
CA TYR A 258 9.60 -19.21 12.10
C TYR A 258 9.20 -20.43 12.94
N SER A 259 8.04 -20.39 13.58
CA SER A 259 7.53 -21.51 14.39
C SER A 259 6.99 -22.69 13.58
N LEU A 260 6.58 -22.46 12.33
CA LEU A 260 6.03 -23.47 11.42
C LEU A 260 7.10 -24.10 10.52
N LEU A 261 8.19 -23.39 10.23
CA LEU A 261 9.26 -23.85 9.35
C LEU A 261 9.86 -25.21 9.73
N PRO A 262 10.11 -25.55 11.02
CA PRO A 262 10.65 -26.87 11.38
C PRO A 262 9.79 -28.04 10.88
N ALA A 263 8.47 -27.86 10.74
CA ALA A 263 7.56 -28.88 10.23
C ALA A 263 7.92 -29.32 8.80
N LEU A 264 8.47 -28.43 7.97
CA LEU A 264 8.91 -28.78 6.62
C LEU A 264 10.06 -29.80 6.65
N LEU A 265 10.97 -29.64 7.61
CA LEU A 265 12.09 -30.56 7.82
C LEU A 265 11.65 -31.83 8.53
N ASP A 266 10.62 -31.72 9.39
CA ASP A 266 10.28 -32.78 10.33
C ASP A 266 9.24 -33.78 9.84
N THR A 267 8.29 -33.32 9.05
CA THR A 267 7.14 -34.11 8.63
C THR A 267 7.55 -35.18 7.62
N ASN A 268 7.03 -36.39 7.80
CA ASN A 268 7.16 -37.45 6.81
C ASN A 268 5.96 -37.41 5.86
N PRO A 269 6.11 -36.99 4.59
CA PRO A 269 4.99 -36.93 3.65
C PRO A 269 4.41 -38.31 3.30
N PHE A 270 5.12 -39.40 3.64
CA PHE A 270 4.70 -40.77 3.33
C PHE A 270 4.03 -41.49 4.50
N SER A 271 3.86 -40.85 5.67
CA SER A 271 3.21 -41.49 6.81
C SER A 271 1.68 -41.42 6.69
N ASN A 272 1.01 -42.58 6.76
CA ASN A 272 -0.45 -42.69 6.75
C ASN A 272 -1.13 -42.35 8.10
N GLU A 273 -0.36 -42.06 9.15
CA GLU A 273 -0.86 -41.99 10.54
C GLU A 273 -1.89 -40.86 10.79
N GLU A 274 -1.92 -39.82 9.96
CA GLU A 274 -2.91 -38.73 10.08
C GLU A 274 -4.19 -39.00 9.26
N LYS A 275 -4.11 -39.76 8.16
CA LYS A 275 -5.28 -40.21 7.38
C LYS A 275 -6.18 -41.19 8.16
N GLU A 276 -5.64 -41.84 9.20
CA GLU A 276 -6.42 -42.73 10.08
C GLU A 276 -7.10 -42.01 11.25
N LYS A 277 -6.53 -40.90 11.77
CA LYS A 277 -7.14 -40.13 12.86
C LYS A 277 -8.40 -39.37 12.44
N GLU A 278 -8.46 -38.89 11.19
CA GLU A 278 -9.71 -38.36 10.61
C GLU A 278 -10.77 -39.45 10.41
N LYS A 279 -10.36 -40.68 10.07
CA LYS A 279 -11.28 -41.81 9.92
C LYS A 279 -11.80 -42.36 11.25
N ASP A 280 -11.00 -42.33 12.31
CA ASP A 280 -11.43 -42.77 13.65
C ASP A 280 -12.30 -41.73 14.38
N GLY A 281 -12.21 -40.44 14.01
CA GLY A 281 -13.17 -39.41 14.42
C GLY A 281 -14.54 -39.52 13.71
N ALA A 282 -14.58 -40.13 12.52
CA ALA A 282 -15.78 -40.34 11.72
C ALA A 282 -16.44 -41.72 11.91
N ARG A 283 -15.81 -42.67 12.62
CA ARG A 283 -16.33 -44.03 12.85
C ARG A 283 -17.40 -44.15 13.95
N GLY A 284 -17.89 -43.03 14.47
CA GLY A 284 -18.97 -42.99 15.48
C GLY A 284 -20.41 -43.01 14.92
N ALA A 285 -20.61 -43.07 13.60
CA ALA A 285 -21.94 -43.14 13.00
C ALA A 285 -22.01 -44.28 11.96
N GLU A 286 -22.88 -45.24 12.24
CA GLU A 286 -23.11 -46.48 11.48
C GLU A 286 -23.68 -46.21 10.07
N GLY A 287 -23.37 -47.11 9.12
CA GLY A 287 -24.22 -47.37 7.94
C GLY A 287 -23.53 -47.32 6.57
N GLU A 288 -23.29 -48.51 6.01
CA GLU A 288 -23.22 -48.90 4.58
C GLU A 288 -23.12 -47.82 3.47
N GLU A 289 -22.03 -47.85 2.70
CA GLU A 289 -21.98 -48.36 1.31
C GLU A 289 -20.61 -48.03 0.69
N LYS A 290 -19.90 -49.06 0.22
CA LYS A 290 -18.66 -48.89 -0.56
C LYS A 290 -19.01 -48.27 -1.92
N LYS A 291 -18.70 -46.99 -2.12
CA LYS A 291 -18.44 -46.44 -3.45
C LYS A 291 -16.95 -46.53 -3.74
N GLU A 292 -16.61 -47.54 -4.54
CA GLU A 292 -15.35 -47.57 -5.28
C GLU A 292 -15.41 -46.50 -6.36
N GLY A 293 -14.42 -45.60 -6.39
CA GLY A 293 -14.24 -44.62 -7.47
C GLY A 293 -14.30 -43.16 -7.04
N GLU A 294 -13.45 -42.75 -6.09
CA GLU A 294 -12.94 -41.38 -6.06
C GLU A 294 -11.45 -41.45 -6.37
N VAL A 295 -11.07 -40.78 -7.45
CA VAL A 295 -9.69 -40.53 -7.83
C VAL A 295 -9.09 -39.74 -6.66
N ASP A 296 -8.14 -40.34 -5.95
CA ASP A 296 -7.40 -39.75 -4.85
C ASP A 296 -6.78 -38.45 -5.37
N ASP A 297 -7.26 -37.28 -4.91
CA ASP A 297 -6.71 -35.99 -5.31
C ASP A 297 -5.26 -35.91 -4.81
N GLU A 298 -4.34 -36.02 -5.77
CA GLU A 298 -2.96 -36.48 -5.60
C GLU A 298 -2.02 -35.38 -5.03
N SER A 299 -2.50 -34.48 -4.16
CA SER A 299 -1.69 -33.35 -3.66
C SER A 299 -2.07 -32.77 -2.29
N VAL A 300 -2.66 -33.57 -1.39
CA VAL A 300 -2.97 -33.05 -0.04
C VAL A 300 -1.68 -32.82 0.76
N LEU A 301 -1.35 -31.55 1.00
CA LEU A 301 -0.27 -31.12 1.89
C LEU A 301 -0.44 -31.74 3.30
N PRO A 302 0.62 -32.29 3.91
CA PRO A 302 0.56 -32.74 5.30
C PRO A 302 0.08 -31.59 6.22
N PRO A 303 -0.84 -31.82 7.18
CA PRO A 303 -1.42 -30.79 8.06
C PRO A 303 -0.40 -29.82 8.67
N LYS A 304 0.76 -30.33 9.11
CA LYS A 304 1.82 -29.50 9.70
C LYS A 304 2.53 -28.59 8.68
N VAL A 305 2.64 -29.03 7.42
CA VAL A 305 3.18 -28.24 6.31
C VAL A 305 2.11 -27.29 5.73
N ALA A 306 0.83 -27.68 5.80
CA ALA A 306 -0.29 -26.85 5.36
C ALA A 306 -0.35 -25.52 6.15
N GLY A 307 0.04 -25.51 7.43
CA GLY A 307 0.13 -24.26 8.21
C GLY A 307 1.11 -23.23 7.61
N LEU A 308 2.25 -23.67 7.08
CA LEU A 308 3.22 -22.80 6.39
C LEU A 308 2.60 -22.16 5.15
N VAL A 309 1.94 -22.99 4.33
CA VAL A 309 1.25 -22.54 3.11
C VAL A 309 0.11 -21.59 3.45
N GLU A 310 -0.60 -21.81 4.55
CA GLU A 310 -1.66 -20.92 5.01
C GLU A 310 -1.14 -19.50 5.31
N VAL A 311 0.08 -19.35 5.83
CA VAL A 311 0.68 -18.01 6.04
C VAL A 311 0.89 -17.30 4.70
N TYR A 312 1.43 -17.98 3.68
CA TYR A 312 1.59 -17.39 2.35
C TYR A 312 0.23 -17.08 1.69
N ARG A 313 -0.75 -17.98 1.85
CA ARG A 313 -2.11 -17.79 1.32
C ARG A 313 -2.78 -16.58 1.94
N CYS A 314 -2.80 -16.47 3.26
CA CYS A 314 -3.36 -15.32 3.97
C CYS A 314 -2.64 -14.03 3.58
N SER A 315 -1.31 -14.04 3.51
CA SER A 315 -0.53 -12.87 3.07
C SER A 315 -0.92 -12.44 1.65
N LEU A 316 -1.08 -13.38 0.72
CA LEU A 316 -1.44 -13.10 -0.67
C LEU A 316 -2.86 -12.55 -0.79
N MET A 317 -3.79 -13.14 -0.03
CA MET A 317 -5.17 -12.66 0.05
C MET A 317 -5.23 -11.23 0.59
N LEU A 318 -4.51 -10.94 1.67
CA LEU A 318 -4.43 -9.59 2.23
C LEU A 318 -3.84 -8.58 1.24
N SER A 319 -2.75 -8.92 0.54
CA SER A 319 -2.17 -8.03 -0.46
C SER A 319 -3.17 -7.72 -1.59
N ARG A 320 -3.96 -8.71 -2.02
CA ARG A 320 -5.01 -8.54 -3.02
C ARG A 320 -6.17 -7.69 -2.49
N GLU A 321 -6.66 -7.99 -1.29
CA GLU A 321 -7.75 -7.25 -0.64
C GLU A 321 -7.40 -5.77 -0.42
N ALA A 322 -6.18 -5.49 0.00
CA ALA A 322 -5.67 -4.13 0.16
C ALA A 322 -5.31 -3.45 -1.17
N CYS A 323 -5.36 -4.17 -2.29
CA CYS A 323 -4.92 -3.71 -3.61
C CYS A 323 -3.47 -3.22 -3.65
N LEU A 324 -2.58 -3.89 -2.90
CA LEU A 324 -1.15 -3.58 -2.86
C LEU A 324 -0.54 -3.62 -4.28
N SER A 325 0.40 -2.71 -4.56
CA SER A 325 1.02 -2.66 -5.89
C SER A 325 1.80 -3.95 -6.20
N PRO A 326 1.93 -4.34 -7.48
CA PRO A 326 2.69 -5.53 -7.85
C PRO A 326 4.14 -5.52 -7.33
N PRO A 327 4.90 -4.41 -7.39
CA PRO A 327 6.27 -4.38 -6.84
C PRO A 327 6.30 -4.57 -5.32
N LEU A 328 5.38 -3.96 -4.56
CA LEU A 328 5.34 -4.15 -3.11
C LEU A 328 4.93 -5.58 -2.75
N THR A 329 3.96 -6.16 -3.47
CA THR A 329 3.59 -7.57 -3.31
C THR A 329 4.81 -8.47 -3.55
N SER A 330 5.54 -8.24 -4.64
CA SER A 330 6.75 -9.00 -4.98
C SER A 330 7.81 -8.88 -3.89
N GLN A 331 8.03 -7.68 -3.35
CA GLN A 331 9.01 -7.43 -2.29
C GLN A 331 8.61 -8.07 -0.96
N THR A 332 7.32 -8.02 -0.59
CA THR A 332 6.82 -8.73 0.60
C THR A 332 7.13 -10.22 0.49
N PHE A 333 6.76 -10.87 -0.61
CA PHE A 333 7.04 -12.30 -0.79
C PHE A 333 8.52 -12.61 -0.95
N GLY A 334 9.30 -11.78 -1.62
CA GLY A 334 10.75 -11.90 -1.69
C GLY A 334 11.39 -11.95 -0.30
N TYR A 335 10.96 -11.06 0.61
CA TYR A 335 11.42 -11.08 2.00
C TYR A 335 10.99 -12.36 2.73
N LEU A 336 9.71 -12.76 2.63
CA LEU A 336 9.21 -13.97 3.30
C LEU A 336 9.96 -15.22 2.83
N PHE A 337 10.26 -15.31 1.54
CA PHE A 337 10.99 -16.44 0.96
C PHE A 337 12.47 -16.42 1.30
N PHE A 338 13.11 -15.24 1.31
CA PHE A 338 14.46 -15.07 1.83
C PHE A 338 14.55 -15.57 3.28
N PHE A 339 13.64 -15.11 4.14
CA PHE A 339 13.58 -15.54 5.54
C PHE A 339 13.40 -17.05 5.65
N THR A 340 12.46 -17.61 4.87
CA THR A 340 12.19 -19.06 4.85
C THR A 340 13.43 -19.85 4.45
N ASN A 341 14.12 -19.43 3.38
CA ASN A 341 15.36 -20.04 2.90
C ASN A 341 16.44 -20.03 3.99
N THR A 342 16.73 -18.85 4.55
CA THR A 342 17.79 -18.63 5.54
C THR A 342 17.50 -19.42 6.82
N SER A 343 16.28 -19.33 7.37
CA SER A 343 15.88 -20.06 8.57
C SER A 343 15.94 -21.57 8.38
N LEU A 344 15.35 -22.12 7.32
CA LEU A 344 15.36 -23.56 7.08
C LEU A 344 16.75 -24.11 6.80
N LEU A 345 17.57 -23.38 6.04
CA LEU A 345 18.94 -23.79 5.75
C LEU A 345 19.77 -23.82 7.04
N ASN A 346 19.66 -22.80 7.88
CA ASN A 346 20.37 -22.76 9.16
C ASN A 346 19.91 -23.89 10.08
N THR A 347 18.60 -24.10 10.23
CA THR A 347 18.06 -25.22 11.02
C THR A 347 18.48 -26.58 10.47
N LEU A 348 18.57 -26.74 9.15
CA LEU A 348 19.03 -27.98 8.51
C LEU A 348 20.53 -28.22 8.78
N LEU A 349 21.36 -27.17 8.73
CA LEU A 349 22.80 -27.26 8.94
C LEU A 349 23.16 -27.46 10.42
N GLU A 350 22.36 -26.94 11.34
CA GLU A 350 22.54 -27.08 12.79
C GLU A 350 22.17 -28.49 13.30
N ARG A 351 21.12 -29.09 12.75
CA ARG A 351 20.55 -30.32 13.30
C ARG A 351 21.24 -31.58 12.79
N ASP A 352 21.93 -32.25 13.71
CA ASP A 352 22.51 -33.56 13.45
C ASP A 352 21.45 -34.59 13.05
N GLY A 353 21.74 -35.31 11.96
CA GLY A 353 20.97 -36.47 11.54
C GLY A 353 19.93 -36.24 10.45
N LEU A 354 19.78 -35.00 9.96
CA LEU A 354 19.02 -34.72 8.74
C LEU A 354 19.79 -35.08 7.46
N PHE A 355 21.12 -35.22 7.53
CA PHE A 355 21.98 -35.57 6.40
C PHE A 355 21.93 -37.06 6.04
N SER A 356 20.79 -37.52 5.55
CA SER A 356 20.63 -38.87 5.00
C SER A 356 19.72 -38.85 3.79
N TRP A 357 19.97 -39.73 2.82
CA TRP A 357 19.16 -39.81 1.60
C TRP A 357 17.65 -39.93 1.89
N SER A 358 17.26 -40.80 2.82
CA SER A 358 15.84 -41.00 3.16
C SER A 358 15.20 -39.74 3.74
N ARG A 359 15.93 -39.01 4.58
CA ARG A 359 15.42 -37.76 5.17
C ARG A 359 15.39 -36.63 4.14
N ALA A 360 16.41 -36.55 3.30
CA ALA A 360 16.48 -35.60 2.21
C ALA A 360 15.30 -35.74 1.24
N VAL A 361 14.92 -36.98 0.89
CA VAL A 361 13.75 -37.25 0.04
C VAL A 361 12.47 -36.74 0.70
N GLN A 362 12.27 -36.98 2.00
CA GLN A 362 11.11 -36.46 2.72
C GLN A 362 11.05 -34.92 2.69
N ILE A 363 12.18 -34.27 2.98
CA ILE A 363 12.30 -32.81 2.95
C ILE A 363 12.03 -32.26 1.55
N ARG A 364 12.62 -32.90 0.52
CA ARG A 364 12.44 -32.53 -0.89
C ARG A 364 10.98 -32.63 -1.29
N THR A 365 10.30 -33.72 -0.96
CA THR A 365 8.87 -33.89 -1.25
C THR A 365 8.01 -32.83 -0.56
N ASN A 366 8.25 -32.52 0.72
CA ASN A 366 7.54 -31.42 1.39
C ASN A 366 7.81 -30.07 0.70
N LEU A 367 9.07 -29.80 0.34
CA LEU A 367 9.45 -28.56 -0.33
C LEU A 367 8.85 -28.47 -1.75
N ASP A 368 8.77 -29.57 -2.49
CA ASP A 368 8.10 -29.63 -3.80
C ASP A 368 6.63 -29.28 -3.68
N LEU A 369 5.91 -29.85 -2.71
CA LEU A 369 4.49 -29.51 -2.49
C LEU A 369 4.30 -28.01 -2.20
N VAL A 370 5.20 -27.39 -1.43
CA VAL A 370 5.16 -25.94 -1.16
C VAL A 370 5.49 -25.13 -2.41
N LEU A 371 6.55 -25.48 -3.14
CA LEU A 371 6.96 -24.77 -4.36
C LEU A 371 5.92 -24.90 -5.47
N ASP A 372 5.30 -26.06 -5.64
CA ASP A 372 4.23 -26.31 -6.61
C ASP A 372 2.99 -25.47 -6.27
N TRP A 373 2.63 -25.38 -4.98
CA TRP A 373 1.58 -24.49 -4.54
C TRP A 373 1.91 -23.01 -4.84
N LEU A 374 3.14 -22.58 -4.54
CA LEU A 374 3.59 -21.21 -4.84
C LEU A 374 3.57 -20.92 -6.33
N GLN A 375 3.95 -21.89 -7.17
CA GLN A 375 3.86 -21.80 -8.62
C GLN A 375 2.39 -21.63 -9.06
N GLY A 376 1.48 -22.46 -8.55
CA GLY A 376 0.05 -22.36 -8.83
C GLY A 376 -0.59 -21.05 -8.35
N ALA A 377 -0.05 -20.44 -7.29
CA ALA A 377 -0.48 -19.15 -6.77
C ALA A 377 0.07 -17.94 -7.56
N GLY A 378 0.98 -18.16 -8.52
CA GLY A 378 1.65 -17.12 -9.30
C GLY A 378 2.87 -16.49 -8.62
N LEU A 379 3.44 -17.15 -7.60
CA LEU A 379 4.62 -16.70 -6.84
C LEU A 379 5.88 -17.51 -7.17
N GLY A 380 5.81 -18.40 -8.16
CA GLY A 380 6.86 -19.36 -8.49
C GLY A 380 8.21 -18.74 -8.86
N ASP A 381 8.20 -17.69 -9.70
CA ASP A 381 9.43 -17.02 -10.12
C ASP A 381 10.17 -16.42 -8.90
N ILE A 382 9.44 -15.70 -8.04
CA ILE A 382 9.96 -15.11 -6.80
C ILE A 382 10.47 -16.20 -5.86
N ALA A 383 9.71 -17.29 -5.68
CA ALA A 383 10.10 -18.41 -4.83
C ALA A 383 11.39 -19.08 -5.34
N SER A 384 11.51 -19.26 -6.66
CA SER A 384 12.69 -19.87 -7.29
C SER A 384 13.96 -19.04 -7.11
N GLU A 385 13.82 -17.71 -7.07
CA GLU A 385 14.93 -16.79 -6.83
C GLU A 385 15.38 -16.84 -5.36
N PHE A 386 14.44 -16.67 -4.42
CA PHE A 386 14.77 -16.50 -3.01
C PHE A 386 14.93 -17.80 -2.22
N MET A 387 14.35 -18.93 -2.66
CA MET A 387 14.53 -20.27 -2.04
C MET A 387 15.55 -21.17 -2.75
N LYS A 388 16.34 -20.59 -3.67
CA LYS A 388 17.26 -21.34 -4.52
C LYS A 388 18.31 -22.11 -3.71
N LYS A 389 18.89 -21.49 -2.69
CA LYS A 389 20.01 -22.08 -1.93
C LYS A 389 19.53 -23.29 -1.12
N LEU A 390 18.42 -23.17 -0.40
CA LEU A 390 17.76 -24.29 0.27
C LEU A 390 17.46 -25.43 -0.71
N SER A 391 16.88 -25.11 -1.88
CA SER A 391 16.57 -26.10 -2.90
C SER A 391 17.81 -26.84 -3.40
N VAL A 392 18.92 -26.14 -3.66
CA VAL A 392 20.19 -26.75 -4.07
C VAL A 392 20.79 -27.63 -2.96
N THR A 393 20.74 -27.17 -1.70
CA THR A 393 21.20 -27.97 -0.55
C THR A 393 20.42 -29.26 -0.39
N VAL A 394 19.08 -29.21 -0.48
CA VAL A 394 18.23 -30.39 -0.37
C VAL A 394 18.43 -31.33 -1.56
N ASN A 395 18.59 -30.79 -2.78
CA ASN A 395 18.88 -31.56 -3.98
C ASN A 395 20.23 -32.30 -3.88
N PHE A 396 21.26 -31.64 -3.32
CA PHE A 396 22.54 -32.28 -3.02
C PHE A 396 22.36 -33.49 -2.08
N LEU A 397 21.58 -33.33 -1.00
CA LEU A 397 21.34 -34.42 -0.06
C LEU A 397 20.54 -35.59 -0.67
N CYS A 398 19.78 -35.33 -1.74
CA CYS A 398 19.03 -36.33 -2.50
C CYS A 398 19.90 -37.12 -3.50
N ILE A 399 21.18 -36.76 -3.70
CA ILE A 399 22.08 -37.51 -4.58
C ILE A 399 22.18 -38.97 -4.07
N PRO A 400 21.92 -39.99 -4.90
CA PRO A 400 22.06 -41.38 -4.50
C PRO A 400 23.46 -41.68 -4.00
N LYS A 401 23.58 -42.41 -2.88
CA LYS A 401 24.86 -42.74 -2.23
C LYS A 401 25.90 -43.32 -3.19
N THR A 402 25.46 -44.15 -4.13
CA THR A 402 26.30 -44.78 -5.14
C THR A 402 26.96 -43.76 -6.07
N ARG A 403 26.25 -42.69 -6.41
CA ARG A 403 26.77 -41.57 -7.21
C ARG A 403 27.63 -40.65 -6.36
N LEU A 404 27.15 -40.25 -5.18
CA LEU A 404 27.85 -39.29 -4.31
C LEU A 404 29.28 -39.75 -3.95
N ILE A 405 29.46 -41.06 -3.71
CA ILE A 405 30.77 -41.64 -3.39
C ILE A 405 31.73 -41.66 -4.58
N GLN A 406 31.21 -41.65 -5.81
CA GLN A 406 32.04 -41.58 -7.03
C GLN A 406 32.48 -40.15 -7.34
N SER A 407 31.80 -39.14 -6.80
CA SER A 407 32.14 -37.74 -6.97
C SER A 407 33.37 -37.34 -6.15
N SER A 408 34.13 -36.38 -6.68
CA SER A 408 35.25 -35.73 -6.00
C SER A 408 34.82 -34.40 -5.39
N TRP A 409 35.61 -33.87 -4.46
CA TRP A 409 35.44 -32.51 -3.94
C TRP A 409 35.32 -31.47 -5.05
N ALA A 410 36.23 -31.51 -6.04
CA ALA A 410 36.27 -30.54 -7.13
C ALA A 410 34.98 -30.56 -7.98
N SER A 411 34.53 -31.75 -8.39
CA SER A 411 33.28 -31.91 -9.14
C SER A 411 32.06 -31.45 -8.34
N LEU A 412 32.00 -31.77 -7.05
CA LEU A 412 30.87 -31.36 -6.20
C LEU A 412 30.83 -29.86 -5.97
N LYS A 413 32.00 -29.22 -5.85
CA LYS A 413 32.08 -27.76 -5.68
C LYS A 413 31.72 -27.01 -6.96
N GLU A 414 32.07 -27.57 -8.11
CA GLU A 414 31.69 -27.04 -9.44
C GLU A 414 30.20 -27.22 -9.72
N GLU A 415 29.61 -28.38 -9.41
CA GLU A 415 28.18 -28.65 -9.61
C GLU A 415 27.28 -27.86 -8.63
N HIS A 416 27.81 -27.46 -7.47
CA HIS A 416 27.07 -26.78 -6.41
C HIS A 416 27.70 -25.44 -6.00
N GLU A 417 27.86 -24.53 -6.96
CA GLU A 417 28.54 -23.24 -6.76
C GLU A 417 27.94 -22.39 -5.62
N LEU A 418 26.62 -22.47 -5.41
CA LEU A 418 25.88 -21.74 -4.39
C LEU A 418 26.21 -22.16 -2.94
N LEU A 419 26.76 -23.35 -2.73
CA LEU A 419 27.20 -23.82 -1.41
C LEU A 419 28.60 -23.29 -1.13
N SER A 420 28.83 -22.65 0.01
CA SER A 420 30.19 -22.26 0.40
C SER A 420 31.08 -23.51 0.61
N PRO A 421 32.41 -23.40 0.49
CA PRO A 421 33.30 -24.52 0.81
C PRO A 421 33.06 -25.07 2.23
N ALA A 422 32.82 -24.20 3.21
CA ALA A 422 32.49 -24.60 4.58
C ALA A 422 31.18 -25.41 4.64
N GLN A 423 30.12 -24.95 3.96
CA GLN A 423 28.84 -25.67 3.86
C GLN A 423 28.99 -27.03 3.17
N LEU A 424 29.69 -27.10 2.04
CA LEU A 424 29.91 -28.35 1.32
C LEU A 424 30.69 -29.35 2.19
N HIS A 425 31.75 -28.89 2.86
CA HIS A 425 32.53 -29.70 3.78
C HIS A 425 31.68 -30.22 4.95
N HIS A 426 30.84 -29.37 5.54
CA HIS A 426 29.91 -29.73 6.59
C HIS A 426 28.94 -30.84 6.14
N LEU A 427 28.28 -30.63 4.99
CA LEU A 427 27.34 -31.61 4.43
C LEU A 427 28.01 -32.97 4.18
N LEU A 428 29.20 -32.98 3.56
CA LEU A 428 29.93 -34.22 3.25
C LEU A 428 30.41 -34.95 4.51
N THR A 429 30.86 -34.20 5.52
CA THR A 429 31.38 -34.78 6.77
C THR A 429 30.27 -35.43 7.59
N HIS A 430 29.10 -34.79 7.64
CA HIS A 430 27.97 -35.27 8.45
C HIS A 430 27.01 -36.20 7.68
N TYR A 431 27.23 -36.44 6.38
CA TYR A 431 26.36 -37.31 5.57
C TYR A 431 26.41 -38.78 6.00
N LYS A 432 25.24 -39.36 6.32
CA LYS A 432 25.10 -40.75 6.77
C LYS A 432 25.17 -41.75 5.61
N LEU A 433 26.39 -42.22 5.31
CA LEU A 433 26.64 -43.29 4.32
C LEU A 433 26.12 -44.67 4.78
N GLY A 434 26.12 -44.93 6.08
CA GLY A 434 25.69 -46.19 6.71
C GLY A 434 26.53 -46.48 7.95
N PRO A 435 26.18 -47.50 8.77
CA PRO A 435 26.79 -47.73 10.08
C PRO A 435 28.28 -48.08 10.07
N THR A 436 28.88 -48.41 8.92
CA THR A 436 30.25 -48.92 8.83
C THR A 436 31.10 -48.24 7.75
N ARG A 437 30.58 -47.22 7.05
CA ARG A 437 31.26 -46.61 5.90
C ARG A 437 31.75 -45.21 6.21
N ALA A 438 33.07 -45.03 6.20
CA ALA A 438 33.70 -43.73 6.32
C ALA A 438 33.53 -42.88 5.03
N PRO A 439 33.57 -41.54 5.13
CA PRO A 439 33.64 -40.65 3.98
C PRO A 439 34.84 -40.98 3.06
N PRO A 440 34.66 -41.02 1.73
CA PRO A 440 35.75 -41.20 0.77
C PRO A 440 36.84 -40.12 0.89
N ALA A 441 38.10 -40.50 0.69
CA ALA A 441 39.21 -39.53 0.65
C ALA A 441 39.09 -38.51 -0.48
N SER A 442 38.36 -38.83 -1.55
CA SER A 442 38.08 -37.91 -2.66
C SER A 442 37.20 -36.72 -2.27
N TRP A 443 36.53 -36.78 -1.11
CA TRP A 443 35.73 -35.69 -0.57
C TRP A 443 36.56 -34.72 0.29
N ALA A 444 37.82 -35.03 0.58
CA ALA A 444 38.67 -34.14 1.35
C ALA A 444 38.89 -32.83 0.57
N PRO A 445 38.69 -31.67 1.20
CA PRO A 445 38.95 -30.39 0.56
C PRO A 445 40.45 -30.23 0.28
N PRO A 446 40.83 -29.54 -0.82
CA PRO A 446 42.22 -29.20 -1.05
C PRO A 446 42.73 -28.26 0.04
N THR A 447 44.05 -28.26 0.29
CA THR A 447 44.67 -27.40 1.32
C THR A 447 44.49 -25.90 1.06
N SER A 448 44.15 -25.51 -0.17
CA SER A 448 43.84 -24.13 -0.56
C SER A 448 42.37 -23.75 -0.35
N ALA A 449 41.48 -24.68 0.04
CA ALA A 449 40.09 -24.36 0.29
C ALA A 449 39.95 -23.59 1.60
N ASP A 450 39.33 -22.41 1.51
CA ASP A 450 38.98 -21.65 2.70
C ASP A 450 37.73 -22.23 3.37
N LEU A 451 37.94 -22.88 4.52
CA LEU A 451 36.89 -23.45 5.36
C LEU A 451 36.61 -22.58 6.59
N SER A 452 37.21 -21.39 6.69
CA SER A 452 37.05 -20.51 7.86
C SER A 452 35.73 -19.72 7.84
N GLY A 453 35.01 -19.75 6.71
CA GLY A 453 33.70 -19.11 6.58
C GLY A 453 32.62 -19.78 7.43
N ASP A 454 31.61 -18.98 7.81
CA ASP A 454 30.44 -19.49 8.52
C ASP A 454 29.65 -20.47 7.63
N ILE A 455 29.10 -21.51 8.26
CA ILE A 455 28.18 -22.43 7.60
C ILE A 455 26.77 -21.85 7.55
N PHE A 456 26.42 -20.95 8.48
CA PHE A 456 25.10 -20.35 8.56
C PHE A 456 24.96 -19.14 7.63
N GLU A 457 23.79 -18.98 7.06
CA GLU A 457 23.42 -17.80 6.30
C GLU A 457 23.02 -16.66 7.25
N SER A 458 23.41 -15.45 6.86
CA SER A 458 23.07 -14.22 7.55
C SER A 458 21.64 -13.78 7.26
N PHE A 459 20.96 -13.21 8.27
CA PHE A 459 19.70 -12.50 8.09
C PHE A 459 19.88 -11.03 7.69
N LEU A 460 21.13 -10.53 7.70
CA LEU A 460 21.42 -9.12 7.40
C LEU A 460 21.30 -8.79 5.90
N ASP A 461 21.46 -9.79 5.04
CA ASP A 461 21.43 -9.63 3.58
C ASP A 461 20.00 -9.77 3.00
N HIS A 462 19.00 -9.33 3.76
CA HIS A 462 17.62 -9.35 3.32
C HIS A 462 17.40 -8.34 2.16
N PRO A 463 16.45 -8.60 1.24
CA PRO A 463 16.14 -7.64 0.19
C PRO A 463 15.70 -6.29 0.81
N PRO A 464 16.20 -5.14 0.32
CA PRO A 464 15.78 -3.83 0.80
C PRO A 464 14.37 -3.50 0.32
N LEU A 465 13.63 -2.70 1.09
CA LEU A 465 12.39 -2.09 0.60
C LEU A 465 12.73 -0.99 -0.39
N ILE A 466 12.26 -1.14 -1.62
CA ILE A 466 12.37 -0.18 -2.72
C ILE A 466 10.95 0.34 -2.96
N LEU A 467 10.73 1.63 -2.67
CA LEU A 467 9.43 2.25 -2.90
C LEU A 467 9.14 2.28 -4.42
N PRO A 468 7.92 1.89 -4.85
CA PRO A 468 7.56 2.00 -6.24
C PRO A 468 7.61 3.45 -6.69
N ASN A 469 8.23 3.72 -7.83
CA ASN A 469 8.06 4.96 -8.58
C ASN A 469 7.18 4.64 -9.79
N GLU A 470 5.91 4.36 -9.51
CA GLU A 470 4.92 3.98 -10.51
C GLU A 470 4.05 5.18 -10.86
N THR A 471 3.54 5.21 -12.10
CA THR A 471 2.46 6.14 -12.43
C THR A 471 1.26 5.85 -11.52
N PRO A 472 0.65 6.87 -10.90
CA PRO A 472 -0.52 6.67 -10.05
C PRO A 472 -1.58 5.85 -10.77
N ARG A 473 -2.14 4.82 -10.12
CA ARG A 473 -3.21 4.01 -10.73
C ARG A 473 -4.52 4.81 -10.85
N LEU A 474 -4.63 5.88 -10.07
CA LEU A 474 -5.80 6.74 -9.97
C LEU A 474 -5.79 7.77 -11.11
N ASP A 475 -6.37 7.41 -12.26
CA ASP A 475 -6.59 8.36 -13.35
C ASP A 475 -7.87 9.18 -13.11
N LEU A 476 -7.68 10.41 -12.61
CA LEU A 476 -8.78 11.34 -12.33
C LEU A 476 -9.43 11.92 -13.60
N SER A 477 -8.88 11.67 -14.79
CA SER A 477 -9.51 12.07 -16.06
C SER A 477 -10.62 11.11 -16.49
N GLN A 478 -10.64 9.90 -15.92
CA GLN A 478 -11.68 8.90 -16.16
C GLN A 478 -12.87 9.09 -15.20
N PRO A 479 -14.05 8.53 -15.56
CA PRO A 479 -15.17 8.40 -14.64
C PRO A 479 -14.79 7.65 -13.36
N ILE A 480 -15.50 7.93 -12.27
CA ILE A 480 -15.29 7.27 -10.98
C ILE A 480 -15.37 5.73 -11.15
N PRO A 481 -14.33 4.99 -10.72
CA PRO A 481 -14.11 3.62 -11.20
C PRO A 481 -14.99 2.55 -10.54
N SER A 482 -15.63 2.84 -9.39
CA SER A 482 -16.48 1.88 -8.69
C SER A 482 -17.75 2.51 -8.13
N SER A 483 -18.77 1.68 -7.89
CA SER A 483 -20.06 2.13 -7.34
C SER A 483 -19.94 2.58 -5.88
N GLU A 484 -19.02 1.96 -5.15
CA GLU A 484 -18.66 2.25 -3.77
C GLU A 484 -18.02 3.63 -3.67
N LEU A 485 -17.03 3.92 -4.53
CA LEU A 485 -16.42 5.25 -4.62
C LEU A 485 -17.43 6.30 -5.10
N GLN A 486 -18.30 5.95 -6.05
CA GLN A 486 -19.36 6.87 -6.50
C GLN A 486 -20.27 7.27 -5.34
N LYS A 487 -20.68 6.32 -4.48
CA LYS A 487 -21.49 6.61 -3.29
C LYS A 487 -20.74 7.53 -2.33
N GLU A 488 -19.46 7.28 -2.08
CA GLU A 488 -18.65 8.14 -1.19
C GLU A 488 -18.42 9.54 -1.77
N VAL A 489 -18.16 9.67 -3.07
CA VAL A 489 -18.06 10.99 -3.72
C VAL A 489 -19.39 11.73 -3.65
N THR A 490 -20.51 11.07 -3.96
CA THR A 490 -21.85 11.68 -3.83
C THR A 490 -22.14 12.09 -2.39
N ARG A 491 -21.71 11.31 -1.39
CA ARG A 491 -21.83 11.65 0.03
C ARG A 491 -21.03 12.91 0.36
N LEU A 492 -19.78 13.02 -0.08
CA LEU A 492 -18.95 14.21 0.13
C LEU A 492 -19.51 15.44 -0.57
N ARG A 493 -20.02 15.31 -1.81
CA ARG A 493 -20.71 16.41 -2.49
C ARG A 493 -21.94 16.89 -1.71
N THR A 494 -22.69 15.95 -1.12
CA THR A 494 -23.85 16.26 -0.27
C THR A 494 -23.42 16.95 1.03
N TYR A 495 -22.30 16.52 1.61
CA TYR A 495 -21.71 17.14 2.81
C TYR A 495 -21.27 18.58 2.54
N LEU A 496 -20.50 18.81 1.47
CA LEU A 496 -20.06 20.14 1.04
C LEU A 496 -21.24 21.06 0.75
N TRP A 497 -22.28 20.53 0.09
CA TRP A 497 -23.52 21.25 -0.09
C TRP A 497 -24.17 21.66 1.23
N GLY A 498 -24.16 20.79 2.25
CA GLY A 498 -24.65 21.10 3.58
C GLY A 498 -23.92 22.29 4.21
N LEU A 499 -22.59 22.31 4.16
CA LEU A 499 -21.77 23.41 4.66
C LEU A 499 -22.12 24.74 3.97
N ASP A 500 -22.19 24.71 2.65
CA ASP A 500 -22.60 25.85 1.82
C ASP A 500 -24.00 26.40 2.21
N GLN A 501 -24.94 25.51 2.54
CA GLN A 501 -26.29 25.91 2.95
C GLN A 501 -26.35 26.52 4.35
N ASP A 502 -25.52 26.06 5.27
CA ASP A 502 -25.51 26.57 6.63
C ASP A 502 -24.97 28.01 6.71
N GLU A 503 -24.09 28.39 5.78
CA GLU A 503 -23.63 29.78 5.61
C GLU A 503 -24.74 30.72 5.11
N LEU A 504 -25.74 30.21 4.39
CA LEU A 504 -26.80 31.04 3.83
C LEU A 504 -27.83 31.44 4.91
N PRO A 505 -28.36 32.68 4.85
CA PRO A 505 -29.52 33.09 5.66
C PRO A 505 -30.68 32.10 5.48
N ALA A 506 -31.43 31.82 6.56
CA ALA A 506 -32.45 30.76 6.60
C ALA A 506 -33.51 30.85 5.47
N ASN A 507 -33.78 32.05 4.95
CA ASN A 507 -34.71 32.31 3.85
C ASN A 507 -34.12 32.05 2.44
N GLN A 508 -32.82 31.78 2.34
CA GLN A 508 -32.10 31.50 1.09
C GLN A 508 -31.63 30.03 1.00
N ARG A 509 -31.85 29.24 2.06
CA ARG A 509 -31.47 27.83 2.11
C ARG A 509 -32.34 26.98 1.19
N THR A 510 -31.70 26.13 0.40
CA THR A 510 -32.33 25.13 -0.46
C THR A 510 -32.11 23.76 0.16
N ARG A 511 -33.18 23.11 0.65
CA ARG A 511 -33.11 21.77 1.24
C ARG A 511 -33.14 20.71 0.14
N LEU A 512 -32.26 19.71 0.27
CA LEU A 512 -32.22 18.52 -0.59
C LEU A 512 -33.45 17.63 -0.40
#